data_AF-A0A9X8YS77-F1
#
_entry.id   AF-A0A9X8YS77-F1
#
_cell.length_a   1.000
_cell.length_b   1.000
_cell.length_c   1.000
_cell.angle_alpha   90.00
_cell.angle_beta   90.00
_cell.angle_gamma   90.00
#
_symmetry.space_group_name_H-M   'P 1'
#
loop_
_entity.id
_entity.type
_entity.pdbx_description
1 polymer ?
#
loop_
_entity_poly.entity_id
_entity_poly.type
_entity_poly.pdbx_seq_one_letter_code
_entity_poly.pdbx_strand_id
1 'polypeptide(L)'
;VHYDTYHAAIGFSERSYDGVPFEEKIRKELEPTTQNVNYPIAEVIIGRGGFVDELRTAVVDKNIDLLVFGHHHDLWSNLFSSTRNAINQLNIDVLVIPIRS
;
A
#
# COMPACT_ATOMS: atom_id res chain seq x y z
N VAL A 1 21.85 24.51 -3.68
CA VAL A 1 20.54 25.17 -3.55
C VAL A 1 19.52 24.06 -3.31
N HIS A 2 18.87 24.11 -2.15
CA HIS A 2 18.09 23.05 -1.52
C HIS A 2 16.67 23.06 -2.13
N TYR A 3 16.28 22.00 -2.84
CA TYR A 3 15.00 21.94 -3.59
C TYR A 3 13.84 21.33 -2.77
N ASP A 4 14.13 20.77 -1.60
CA ASP A 4 13.14 19.97 -0.84
C ASP A 4 12.10 20.81 -0.09
N THR A 5 12.32 22.12 0.07
CA THR A 5 11.46 22.97 0.91
C THR A 5 10.28 23.61 0.17
N TYR A 6 10.24 23.56 -1.16
CA TYR A 6 9.17 24.19 -1.95
C TYR A 6 7.93 23.32 -2.13
N HIS A 7 8.07 21.99 -2.14
CA HIS A 7 6.94 21.07 -2.21
C HIS A 7 6.18 20.95 -0.88
N ALA A 8 6.82 21.27 0.25
CA ALA A 8 6.17 21.31 1.55
C ALA A 8 5.39 22.61 1.81
N ALA A 9 5.77 23.73 1.18
CA ALA A 9 5.20 25.05 1.43
C ALA A 9 3.98 25.39 0.56
N ILE A 10 3.89 24.79 -0.63
CA ILE A 10 2.69 24.86 -1.46
C ILE A 10 1.92 23.60 -1.17
N GLY A 11 0.99 23.67 -0.22
CA GLY A 11 0.02 22.61 0.06
C GLY A 11 -0.80 22.32 -1.19
N PHE A 12 -0.23 21.59 -2.13
CA PHE A 12 -0.92 20.98 -3.25
C PHE A 12 -1.92 20.02 -2.63
N SER A 13 -3.10 20.57 -2.38
CA SER A 13 -4.29 19.87 -1.93
C SER A 13 -4.55 18.77 -2.93
N GLU A 14 -4.22 17.53 -2.57
CA GLU A 14 -5.13 16.45 -2.16
C GLU A 14 -6.54 16.38 -2.77
N ARG A 15 -6.87 17.14 -3.80
CA ARG A 15 -8.17 17.13 -4.46
C ARG A 15 -8.01 16.62 -5.87
N SER A 16 -8.77 15.56 -6.17
CA SER A 16 -9.09 15.19 -7.54
C SER A 16 -9.88 16.34 -8.22
N TYR A 17 -10.02 16.36 -9.55
CA TYR A 17 -10.71 17.45 -10.30
C TYR A 17 -12.17 17.67 -9.83
N ASP A 18 -12.75 16.67 -9.19
CA ASP A 18 -14.08 16.62 -8.56
C ASP A 18 -14.10 17.08 -7.08
N GLY A 19 -12.95 17.47 -6.51
CA GLY A 19 -12.84 17.99 -5.15
C GLY A 19 -12.73 16.92 -4.05
N VAL A 20 -12.75 15.63 -4.39
CA VAL A 20 -12.75 14.52 -3.43
C VAL A 20 -11.32 14.20 -2.96
N PRO A 21 -11.08 14.01 -1.65
CA PRO A 21 -9.81 13.52 -1.12
C PRO A 21 -9.43 12.17 -1.71
N PHE A 22 -8.15 11.98 -2.05
CA PHE A 22 -7.64 10.73 -2.63
C PHE A 22 -7.99 9.50 -1.79
N GLU A 23 -7.80 9.56 -0.46
CA GLU A 23 -8.13 8.45 0.44
C GLU A 23 -9.60 8.09 0.41
N GLU A 24 -10.49 9.08 0.32
CA GLU A 24 -11.93 8.85 0.26
C GLU A 24 -12.31 8.13 -1.06
N LYS A 25 -11.66 8.53 -2.16
CA LYS A 25 -11.82 7.85 -3.45
C LYS A 25 -11.37 6.39 -3.39
N ILE A 26 -10.15 6.11 -2.90
CA ILE A 26 -9.64 4.74 -2.78
C ILE A 26 -10.50 3.90 -1.84
N ARG A 27 -10.94 4.49 -0.72
CA ARG A 27 -11.82 3.79 0.23
C ARG A 27 -13.15 3.39 -0.41
N LYS A 28 -13.73 4.25 -1.25
CA LYS A 28 -14.94 3.95 -2.01
C LYS A 28 -14.72 2.86 -3.05
N GLU A 29 -13.57 2.85 -3.73
CA GLU A 29 -13.22 1.78 -4.68
C GLU A 29 -13.02 0.43 -3.98
N LEU A 30 -12.55 0.42 -2.72
CA LEU A 30 -12.36 -0.79 -1.93
C LEU A 30 -13.64 -1.30 -1.25
N GLU A 31 -14.67 -0.47 -1.10
CA GLU A 31 -15.91 -0.80 -0.37
C GLU A 31 -16.59 -2.10 -0.84
N PRO A 32 -16.74 -2.39 -2.15
CA PRO A 32 -17.34 -3.66 -2.57
C PRO A 32 -16.51 -4.87 -2.13
N THR A 33 -15.18 -4.75 -2.11
CA THR A 33 -14.31 -5.83 -1.68
C THR A 33 -14.44 -6.07 -0.19
N THR A 34 -14.43 -5.01 0.62
CA THR A 34 -14.51 -5.13 2.08
C THR A 34 -15.86 -5.63 2.57
N GLN A 35 -16.96 -5.26 1.91
CA GLN A 35 -18.31 -5.74 2.24
C GLN A 35 -18.52 -7.23 1.95
N ASN A 36 -17.75 -7.82 1.02
CA ASN A 36 -17.85 -9.23 0.65
C ASN A 36 -16.96 -10.15 1.49
N VAL A 37 -16.17 -9.63 2.42
CA VAL A 37 -15.31 -10.43 3.31
C VAL A 37 -16.13 -10.91 4.51
N ASN A 38 -16.26 -12.23 4.67
CA ASN A 38 -16.94 -12.83 5.82
C ASN A 38 -16.01 -12.98 7.05
N TYR A 39 -15.17 -11.98 7.29
CA TYR A 39 -14.21 -11.92 8.39
C TYR A 39 -14.00 -10.45 8.80
N PRO A 40 -13.92 -10.13 10.10
CA PRO A 40 -13.79 -8.73 10.54
C PRO A 40 -12.49 -8.09 10.06
N ILE A 41 -12.62 -6.93 9.44
CA ILE A 41 -11.48 -6.10 9.02
C ILE A 41 -11.13 -5.16 10.17
N ALA A 42 -9.93 -5.32 10.75
CA ALA A 42 -9.47 -4.48 11.85
C ALA A 42 -9.14 -3.05 11.38
N GLU A 43 -8.49 -2.92 10.24
CA GLU A 43 -8.03 -1.63 9.70
C GLU A 43 -7.89 -1.68 8.18
N VAL A 44 -8.10 -0.53 7.53
CA VAL A 44 -7.79 -0.32 6.11
C VAL A 44 -6.72 0.76 6.03
N ILE A 45 -5.53 0.37 5.60
CA ILE A 45 -4.37 1.26 5.46
C ILE A 45 -4.32 1.75 4.00
N ILE A 46 -4.33 3.07 3.82
CA ILE A 46 -4.14 3.73 2.52
C ILE A 46 -2.89 4.57 2.63
N GLY A 47 -1.85 4.18 1.88
CA GLY A 47 -0.58 4.87 1.83
C GLY A 47 -0.37 5.62 0.51
N ARG A 48 0.52 6.60 0.55
CA ARG A 48 1.07 7.32 -0.60
C ARG A 48 2.60 7.38 -0.46
N GLY A 49 3.32 6.58 -1.25
CA GLY A 49 4.77 6.60 -1.24
C GLY A 49 5.41 5.38 -1.87
N GLY A 50 6.66 5.13 -1.49
CA GLY A 50 7.36 3.90 -1.85
C GLY A 50 6.70 2.71 -1.16
N PHE A 51 6.16 1.78 -1.95
CA PHE A 51 5.40 0.62 -1.47
C PHE A 51 6.07 -0.11 -0.30
N VAL A 52 7.40 -0.29 -0.34
CA VAL A 52 8.11 -1.02 0.72
C VAL A 52 8.32 -0.21 1.99
N ASP A 53 8.51 1.10 1.89
CA ASP A 53 8.67 1.93 3.09
C ASP A 53 7.36 1.97 3.87
N GLU A 54 6.24 2.09 3.16
CA GLU A 54 4.90 2.03 3.76
C GLU A 54 4.59 0.65 4.33
N LEU A 55 4.92 -0.40 3.58
CA LEU A 55 4.73 -1.78 4.04
C LEU A 55 5.57 -2.06 5.30
N ARG A 56 6.84 -1.64 5.33
CA ARG A 56 7.70 -1.77 6.51
C ARG A 56 7.13 -1.04 7.71
N THR A 57 6.67 0.20 7.51
CA THR A 57 6.06 1.02 8.56
C THR A 57 4.83 0.35 9.12
N ALA A 58 3.92 -0.12 8.26
CA ALA A 58 2.71 -0.84 8.68
C ALA A 58 3.04 -2.12 9.45
N VAL A 59 4.03 -2.90 8.99
CA VAL A 59 4.45 -4.14 9.65
C VAL A 59 4.94 -3.88 11.08
N VAL A 60 5.77 -2.86 11.27
CA VAL A 60 6.32 -2.50 12.59
C VAL A 60 5.24 -1.90 13.49
N ASP A 61 4.51 -0.90 13.00
CA ASP A 61 3.56 -0.13 13.80
C ASP A 61 2.33 -0.94 14.22
N LYS A 62 1.93 -1.90 13.37
CA LYS A 62 0.77 -2.76 13.60
C LYS A 62 1.14 -4.15 14.08
N ASN A 63 2.44 -4.42 14.26
CA ASN A 63 2.96 -5.71 14.69
C ASN A 63 2.41 -6.88 13.86
N ILE A 64 2.43 -6.71 12.53
CA ILE A 64 1.98 -7.74 11.58
C ILE A 64 3.03 -8.83 11.52
N ASP A 65 2.60 -10.08 11.57
CA ASP A 65 3.46 -11.28 11.54
C ASP A 65 3.33 -12.09 10.24
N LEU A 66 2.22 -11.94 9.52
CA LEU A 66 1.94 -12.58 8.23
C LEU A 66 1.45 -11.57 7.20
N LEU A 67 2.09 -11.59 6.04
CA LEU A 67 1.70 -10.81 4.88
C LEU A 67 1.21 -11.72 3.76
N VAL A 68 0.00 -11.47 3.27
CA VAL A 68 -0.60 -12.22 2.16
C VAL A 68 -0.66 -11.34 0.91
N PHE A 69 -0.03 -11.79 -0.17
CA PHE A 69 -0.07 -11.13 -1.46
C PHE A 69 -0.77 -11.96 -2.52
N GLY A 70 -1.68 -11.34 -3.25
CA GLY A 70 -2.09 -11.82 -4.56
C GLY A 70 -1.11 -11.37 -5.63
N HIS A 71 -0.75 -12.25 -6.57
CA HIS A 71 0.03 -11.84 -7.73
C HIS A 71 -0.62 -12.23 -9.06
N HIS A 72 -0.80 -11.24 -9.93
CA HIS A 72 -0.75 -11.46 -11.38
C HIS A 72 0.72 -11.46 -11.80
N HIS A 73 1.09 -12.14 -12.89
CA HIS A 73 2.49 -12.40 -13.29
C HIS A 73 3.41 -11.15 -13.24
N ASP A 74 2.87 -9.96 -13.52
CA ASP A 74 3.65 -8.72 -13.62
C ASP A 74 3.90 -8.01 -12.28
N LEU A 75 3.01 -8.19 -11.29
CA LEU A 75 3.15 -7.54 -9.97
C LEU A 75 4.33 -8.13 -9.20
N TRP A 76 4.48 -9.45 -9.22
CA TRP A 76 5.59 -10.12 -8.53
C TRP A 76 6.94 -9.84 -9.21
N SER A 77 7.01 -9.83 -10.54
CA SER A 77 8.25 -9.46 -11.24
C SER A 77 8.67 -8.01 -10.96
N ASN A 78 7.71 -7.08 -10.86
CA ASN A 78 7.98 -5.68 -10.55
C ASN A 78 8.42 -5.49 -9.09
N LEU A 79 7.75 -6.15 -8.13
CA LEU A 79 8.12 -6.16 -6.72
C LEU A 79 9.48 -6.83 -6.44
N PHE A 80 9.91 -7.79 -7.28
CA PHE A 80 11.13 -8.56 -7.05
C PHE A 80 12.35 -8.08 -7.84
N SER A 81 12.23 -6.99 -8.61
CA SER A 81 13.33 -6.45 -9.42
C SER A 81 14.40 -5.77 -8.56
N SER A 82 14.09 -4.63 -7.93
CA SER A 82 14.99 -3.86 -7.05
C SER A 82 14.57 -3.91 -5.57
N THR A 83 13.33 -4.29 -5.33
CA THR A 83 12.65 -4.15 -4.03
C THR A 83 12.68 -5.45 -3.20
N ARG A 84 13.10 -6.56 -3.81
CA ARG A 84 13.24 -7.90 -3.21
C ARG A 84 14.05 -7.91 -1.92
N ASN A 85 15.21 -7.25 -1.90
CA ASN A 85 16.08 -7.23 -0.72
C ASN A 85 15.40 -6.56 0.47
N ALA A 86 14.60 -5.53 0.23
CA ALA A 86 13.93 -4.79 1.28
C ALA A 86 12.69 -5.53 1.81
N ILE A 87 11.96 -6.27 0.95
CA ILE A 87 10.89 -7.19 1.37
C ILE A 87 11.46 -8.39 2.14
N ASN A 88 12.57 -8.97 1.67
CA ASN A 88 13.26 -10.07 2.38
C ASN A 88 13.83 -9.66 3.74
N GLN A 89 13.97 -8.36 4.00
CA GLN A 89 14.37 -7.83 5.31
C GLN A 89 13.18 -7.61 6.24
N LEU A 90 11.94 -7.76 5.77
CA LEU A 90 10.79 -7.81 6.66
C LEU A 90 10.90 -9.13 7.44
N ASN A 91 11.07 -9.03 8.76
CA ASN A 91 11.21 -10.19 9.64
C ASN A 91 9.84 -10.82 9.93
N ILE A 92 9.07 -11.13 8.88
CA ILE A 92 7.70 -11.65 8.91
C ILE A 92 7.52 -12.73 7.86
N ASP A 93 6.50 -13.56 8.03
CA ASP A 93 6.13 -14.54 7.02
C ASP A 93 5.42 -13.88 5.84
N VAL A 94 5.78 -14.29 4.62
CA VAL A 94 5.17 -13.77 3.38
C VAL A 94 4.57 -14.92 2.59
N LEU A 95 3.24 -14.94 2.47
CA LEU A 95 2.48 -15.88 1.65
C LEU A 95 2.09 -15.24 0.33
N VAL A 96 2.46 -15.88 -0.77
CA VAL A 96 2.27 -15.37 -2.13
C VAL A 96 1.30 -16.29 -2.86
N ILE A 97 0.15 -15.76 -3.24
CA ILE A 97 -0.96 -16.49 -3.85
C ILE A 97 -1.06 -16.10 -5.33
N PRO A 98 -0.90 -17.05 -6.27
CA PRO A 98 -1.12 -16.78 -7.69
C PRO A 98 -2.60 -16.51 -7.94
N ILE A 99 -2.90 -15.34 -8.49
CA ILE A 99 -4.25 -15.01 -8.96
C ILE A 99 -4.29 -15.29 -10.45
N ARG A 100 -5.08 -16.31 -10.83
CA ARG A 100 -5.36 -16.60 -12.24
C ARG A 100 -6.47 -15.66 -12.70
N SER A 101 -6.13 -14.79 -13.64
CA SER A 101 -7.11 -14.02 -14.42
C SER A 101 -7.84 -14.92 -15.41
#